data_AF-A0A2G6Y7Z2-F1
#
_entry.id   AF-A0A2G6Y7Z2-F1
#
_cell.length_a   1.000
_cell.length_b   1.000
_cell.length_c   1.000
_cell.angle_alpha   90.00
_cell.angle_beta   90.00
_cell.angle_gamma   90.00
#
_symmetry.space_group_name_H-M   'P 1'
#
loop_
_entity.id
_entity.type
_entity.pdbx_description
1 polymer ?
#
loop_
_entity_poly.entity_id
_entity_poly.type
_entity_poly.pdbx_seq_one_letter_code
_entity_poly.pdbx_strand_id
1 'polypeptide(L)'
;MPAMASRGKGRRTINEINMVPFIDVMLVLLIIFMVTAPMLTPGMIDVPSVGKGKNVPKVVAQVIVNKDGSLQLKTPEATRTVTQREVGDAALRWQKDQSKDTAVIISADKGVQYEAVVKAMDALQKAGVQRVGLSVKQGG
;
A
#
# COMPACT_ATOMS: atom_id res chain seq x y z
N MET A 1 5.24 -38.39 -89.77
CA MET A 1 4.40 -38.22 -88.56
C MET A 1 4.95 -37.04 -87.77
N PRO A 2 4.19 -35.97 -87.48
CA PRO A 2 4.68 -34.89 -86.63
C PRO A 2 4.43 -35.25 -85.15
N ALA A 3 5.44 -35.09 -84.31
CA ALA A 3 5.32 -35.27 -82.87
C ALA A 3 4.65 -34.03 -82.26
N MET A 4 3.53 -34.23 -81.55
CA MET A 4 2.90 -33.18 -80.74
C MET A 4 3.79 -32.89 -79.53
N ALA A 5 4.30 -31.66 -79.44
CA ALA A 5 4.91 -31.14 -78.23
C ALA A 5 3.80 -30.86 -77.20
N SER A 6 3.75 -31.67 -76.14
CA SER A 6 2.91 -31.42 -74.97
C SER A 6 3.42 -30.17 -74.23
N ARG A 7 2.69 -29.07 -74.34
CA ARG A 7 2.90 -27.86 -73.53
C ARG A 7 2.51 -28.15 -72.09
N GLY A 8 3.51 -28.35 -71.24
CA GLY A 8 3.33 -28.43 -69.79
C GLY A 8 2.61 -27.20 -69.27
N LYS A 9 1.38 -27.41 -68.77
CA LYS A 9 0.57 -26.38 -68.12
C LYS A 9 1.25 -26.00 -66.80
N GLY A 10 1.90 -24.84 -66.78
CA GLY A 10 2.55 -24.30 -65.59
C GLY A 10 1.60 -24.31 -64.40
N ARG A 11 1.98 -25.06 -63.36
CA ARG A 11 1.27 -25.13 -62.09
C ARG A 11 1.42 -23.79 -61.40
N ARG A 12 0.40 -22.93 -61.49
CA ARG A 12 0.33 -21.71 -60.68
C ARG A 12 0.28 -22.15 -59.22
N THR A 13 1.34 -21.85 -58.47
CA THR A 13 1.37 -22.01 -57.02
C THR A 13 0.38 -21.00 -56.45
N ILE A 14 -0.75 -21.50 -55.95
CA ILE A 14 -1.73 -20.69 -55.23
C ILE A 14 -1.10 -20.46 -53.84
N ASN A 15 -0.49 -19.29 -53.66
CA ASN A 15 0.02 -18.82 -52.37
C ASN A 15 -1.06 -17.96 -51.71
N GLU A 16 -2.19 -18.57 -51.38
CA GLU A 16 -3.19 -17.92 -50.54
C GLU A 16 -2.79 -18.15 -49.08
N ILE A 17 -2.55 -17.06 -48.34
CA ILE A 17 -2.30 -17.14 -46.90
C ILE A 17 -3.63 -17.47 -46.24
N ASN A 18 -3.71 -18.63 -45.59
CA ASN A 18 -4.86 -18.97 -44.77
C ASN A 18 -4.91 -18.01 -43.58
N MET A 19 -5.87 -17.07 -43.61
CA MET A 19 -6.06 -16.08 -42.53
C MET A 19 -6.70 -16.71 -41.29
N VAL A 20 -7.51 -17.76 -41.43
CA VAL A 20 -8.25 -18.36 -40.31
C VAL A 20 -7.34 -18.87 -39.18
N PRO A 21 -6.27 -19.66 -39.45
CA PRO A 21 -5.33 -20.04 -38.40
C PRO A 21 -4.54 -18.86 -37.84
N PHE A 22 -4.26 -17.84 -38.65
CA PHE A 22 -3.52 -16.66 -38.21
C PHE A 22 -4.32 -15.83 -37.21
N ILE A 23 -5.62 -15.65 -37.48
CA ILE A 23 -6.54 -14.96 -36.58
C ILE A 23 -6.65 -15.70 -35.24
N ASP A 24 -6.74 -17.05 -35.26
CA ASP A 24 -6.82 -17.86 -34.04
C ASP A 24 -5.59 -17.67 -33.13
N VAL A 25 -4.38 -17.70 -33.71
CA VAL A 25 -3.14 -17.44 -32.97
C VAL A 25 -3.10 -16.03 -32.39
N MET A 26 -3.52 -15.01 -33.16
CA MET A 26 -3.56 -13.63 -32.67
C MET A 26 -4.58 -13.46 -31.54
N LEU A 27 -5.76 -14.08 -31.63
CA LEU A 27 -6.79 -14.02 -30.58
C LEU A 27 -6.35 -14.71 -29.28
N VAL A 28 -5.68 -15.86 -29.37
CA VAL A 28 -5.09 -16.54 -28.19
C VAL A 28 -4.09 -15.63 -27.47
N LEU A 29 -3.21 -14.94 -28.19
CA LEU A 29 -2.25 -14.00 -27.59
C LEU A 29 -2.95 -12.83 -26.89
N LEU A 30 -4.02 -12.28 -27.47
CA LEU A 30 -4.82 -11.22 -26.85
C LEU A 30 -5.49 -11.69 -25.55
N ILE A 31 -6.04 -12.90 -25.53
CA ILE A 31 -6.65 -13.50 -24.33
C ILE A 31 -5.60 -13.67 -23.23
N ILE A 32 -4.39 -14.16 -23.57
CA ILE A 32 -3.29 -14.30 -22.60
C ILE A 32 -2.95 -12.95 -21.97
N PHE A 33 -2.81 -11.88 -22.77
CA PHE A 33 -2.53 -10.54 -22.24
C PHE A 33 -3.67 -9.99 -21.38
N MET A 34 -4.92 -10.20 -21.79
CA MET A 34 -6.10 -9.78 -21.03
C MET A 34 -6.19 -10.48 -19.67
N VAL A 35 -5.86 -11.77 -19.60
CA VAL A 35 -5.92 -12.58 -18.37
C VAL A 35 -4.71 -12.36 -17.45
N THR A 36 -3.54 -12.04 -17.99
CA THR A 36 -2.33 -11.82 -17.19
C THR A 36 -2.26 -10.43 -16.56
N ALA A 37 -2.86 -9.40 -17.16
CA ALA A 37 -2.92 -8.05 -16.61
C ALA A 37 -3.52 -7.93 -15.18
N PRO A 38 -4.63 -8.61 -14.81
CA PRO A 38 -5.19 -8.50 -13.46
C PRO A 38 -4.34 -9.16 -12.36
N MET A 39 -3.28 -9.92 -12.70
CA MET A 39 -2.37 -10.52 -11.71
C MET A 39 -1.34 -9.52 -11.15
N LEU A 40 -1.26 -8.30 -11.70
CA LEU A 40 -0.65 -7.17 -11.01
C LEU A 40 -1.64 -6.64 -9.96
N THR A 41 -1.85 -7.42 -8.90
CA THR A 41 -2.44 -6.87 -7.68
C THR A 41 -1.48 -5.82 -7.14
N PRO A 42 -1.85 -4.53 -7.06
CA PRO A 42 -1.06 -3.59 -6.28
C PRO A 42 -0.95 -4.19 -4.89
N GLY A 43 0.29 -4.41 -4.44
CA GLY A 43 0.59 -5.03 -3.16
C GLY A 43 -0.31 -4.38 -2.12
N MET A 44 -1.22 -5.18 -1.55
CA MET A 44 -2.04 -4.73 -0.44
C MET A 44 -1.06 -4.28 0.63
N ILE A 45 -0.90 -2.97 0.77
CA ILE A 45 -0.26 -2.40 1.94
C ILE A 45 -1.24 -2.76 3.05
N ASP A 46 -0.85 -3.78 3.81
CA ASP A 46 -1.53 -4.23 5.00
C ASP A 46 -1.39 -3.09 6.01
N VAL A 47 -2.25 -2.07 5.87
CA VAL A 47 -2.48 -1.13 6.96
C VAL A 47 -3.28 -1.96 7.93
N PRO A 48 -2.73 -2.36 9.11
CA PRO A 48 -3.49 -3.13 10.06
C PRO A 48 -4.72 -2.31 10.41
N SER A 49 -5.87 -2.72 9.86
CA SER A 49 -7.15 -2.19 10.27
C SER A 49 -7.20 -2.48 11.75
N VAL A 50 -7.24 -1.41 12.55
CA VAL A 50 -7.30 -1.47 14.01
C VAL A 50 -8.63 -2.17 14.30
N GLY A 51 -8.55 -3.50 14.35
CA GLY A 51 -9.66 -4.34 14.74
C GLY A 51 -10.13 -3.79 16.07
N LYS A 52 -11.44 -3.67 16.22
CA LYS A 52 -12.08 -3.49 17.52
C LYS A 52 -11.80 -4.77 18.33
N GLY A 53 -10.54 -4.94 18.71
CA GLY A 53 -9.97 -6.07 19.39
C GLY A 53 -9.92 -5.72 20.86
N LYS A 54 -10.56 -6.56 21.66
CA LYS A 54 -10.85 -6.47 23.09
C LYS A 54 -9.63 -6.36 24.02
N ASN A 55 -8.46 -6.01 23.51
CA ASN A 55 -7.22 -5.84 24.28
C ASN A 55 -6.57 -4.50 23.88
N VAL A 56 -7.21 -3.39 24.25
CA VAL A 56 -6.48 -2.13 24.37
C VAL A 56 -5.43 -2.38 25.47
N PRO A 57 -4.12 -2.26 25.19
CA PRO A 57 -3.11 -2.34 26.25
C PRO A 57 -3.55 -1.40 27.39
N LYS A 58 -3.48 -1.88 28.64
CA LYS A 58 -4.04 -1.18 29.81
C LYS A 58 -3.53 0.27 29.98
N VAL A 59 -2.42 0.59 29.32
CA VAL A 59 -1.75 1.88 29.33
C VAL A 59 -1.18 2.14 27.93
N VAL A 60 -1.77 3.07 27.17
CA VAL A 60 -1.28 3.49 25.85
C VAL A 60 -1.11 5.00 25.86
N ALA A 61 0.09 5.48 25.54
CA ALA A 61 0.29 6.89 25.21
C ALA A 61 -0.26 7.14 23.81
N GLN A 62 -1.00 8.23 23.69
CA GLN A 62 -1.63 8.66 22.47
C GLN A 62 -0.98 9.97 22.02
N VAL A 63 -0.35 9.97 20.84
CA VAL A 63 0.15 11.18 20.19
C VAL A 63 -0.96 11.72 19.30
N ILE A 64 -1.63 12.77 19.73
CA ILE A 64 -2.71 13.41 18.99
C ILE A 64 -2.11 14.41 18.03
N VAL A 65 -2.43 14.28 16.74
CA VAL A 65 -2.09 15.23 15.69
C VAL A 65 -3.36 15.99 15.33
N ASN A 66 -3.37 17.29 15.61
CA ASN A 66 -4.51 18.16 15.30
C ASN A 66 -4.39 18.76 13.89
N LYS A 67 -5.49 19.29 13.37
CA LYS A 67 -5.56 19.89 12.02
C LYS A 67 -4.67 21.12 11.84
N ASP A 68 -4.38 21.82 12.92
CA ASP A 68 -3.46 22.97 12.98
C ASP A 68 -1.98 22.53 12.97
N GLY A 69 -1.70 21.22 12.97
CA GLY A 69 -0.34 20.68 13.06
C GLY A 69 0.21 20.65 14.49
N SER A 70 -0.59 21.01 15.50
CA SER A 70 -0.19 20.87 16.89
C SER A 70 -0.16 19.39 17.29
N LEU A 71 0.85 19.03 18.07
CA LEU A 71 1.06 17.69 18.60
C LEU A 71 0.78 17.69 20.10
N GLN A 72 0.01 16.72 20.57
CA GLN A 72 -0.24 16.53 21.99
C GLN A 72 0.09 15.11 22.38
N LEU A 73 0.85 14.94 23.45
CA LEU A 73 1.08 13.64 24.05
C LEU A 73 0.10 13.45 25.20
N LYS A 74 -0.86 12.54 25.01
CA LYS A 74 -1.82 12.11 26.02
C LYS A 74 -1.33 10.81 26.64
N THR A 75 -1.06 10.86 27.93
CA THR A 75 -0.72 9.71 28.79
C THR A 75 -1.83 9.52 29.81
N PRO A 76 -1.89 8.39 30.55
CA PRO A 76 -2.88 8.22 31.61
C PRO A 76 -2.81 9.30 32.70
N GLU A 77 -1.64 9.89 32.92
CA GLU A 77 -1.39 10.85 34.00
C GLU A 77 -1.60 12.29 33.56
N ALA A 78 -1.27 12.62 32.31
CA ALA A 78 -1.34 13.98 31.81
C ALA A 78 -1.50 14.05 30.27
N THR A 79 -2.16 15.10 29.80
CA THR A 79 -2.12 15.54 28.40
C THR A 79 -1.23 16.78 28.33
N ARG A 80 -0.22 16.75 27.47
CA ARG A 80 0.70 17.88 27.27
C ARG A 80 0.87 18.20 25.79
N THR A 81 0.87 19.47 25.44
CA THR A 81 1.27 19.93 24.10
C THR A 81 2.78 19.77 23.97
N VAL A 82 3.22 19.15 22.89
CA VAL A 82 4.64 18.87 22.61
C VAL A 82 4.99 19.36 21.22
N THR A 83 6.23 19.79 21.05
CA THR A 83 6.72 20.11 19.71
C THR A 83 7.11 18.84 18.96
N GLN A 84 7.23 18.93 17.64
CA GLN A 84 7.59 17.78 16.80
C GLN A 84 8.98 17.21 17.11
N ARG A 85 9.89 18.02 17.65
CA ARG A 85 11.21 17.54 18.08
C ARG A 85 11.13 16.79 19.41
N GLU A 86 10.27 17.24 20.31
CA GLU A 86 10.15 16.69 21.66
C GLU A 86 9.21 15.49 21.75
N VAL A 87 8.29 15.33 20.79
CA VAL A 87 7.29 14.24 20.81
C VAL A 87 7.97 12.87 20.83
N GLY A 88 9.08 12.70 20.10
CA GLY A 88 9.87 11.48 20.06
C GLY A 88 10.45 11.15 21.44
N ASP A 89 11.19 12.10 22.02
CA ASP A 89 11.84 11.91 23.32
C ASP A 89 10.83 11.80 24.48
N ALA A 90 9.70 12.52 24.40
CA ALA A 90 8.65 12.46 25.41
C ALA A 90 7.93 11.11 25.36
N ALA A 91 7.62 10.59 24.17
CA ALA A 91 7.02 9.27 24.00
C ALA A 91 8.00 8.15 24.38
N LEU A 92 9.28 8.28 24.04
CA LEU A 92 10.30 7.31 24.42
C LEU A 92 10.51 7.27 25.94
N ARG A 93 10.60 8.43 26.60
CA ARG A 93 10.72 8.49 28.07
C ARG A 93 9.54 7.81 28.74
N TRP A 94 8.33 8.13 28.29
CA TRP A 94 7.13 7.47 28.79
C TRP A 94 7.12 5.95 28.51
N GLN A 95 7.61 5.51 27.35
CA GLN A 95 7.70 4.08 27.02
C GLN A 95 8.77 3.37 27.85
N LYS A 96 9.87 4.03 28.21
CA LYS A 96 10.93 3.48 29.08
C LYS A 96 10.45 3.20 30.49
N ASP A 97 9.55 4.05 31.01
CA ASP A 97 8.93 3.86 32.32
C ASP A 97 7.85 2.76 32.30
N GLN A 98 7.54 2.20 31.13
CA GLN A 98 6.55 1.16 30.92
C GLN A 98 7.19 -0.15 30.42
N SER A 99 6.42 -1.24 30.42
CA SER A 99 6.84 -2.52 29.87
C SER A 99 7.20 -2.41 28.38
N LYS A 100 8.22 -3.16 27.93
CA LYS A 100 8.69 -3.20 26.53
C LYS A 100 7.60 -3.52 25.49
N ASP A 101 6.47 -4.05 25.94
CA ASP A 101 5.34 -4.46 25.10
C ASP A 101 4.34 -3.33 24.83
N THR A 102 4.51 -2.17 25.48
CA THR A 102 3.60 -1.03 25.35
C THR A 102 3.78 -0.31 24.02
N ALA A 103 2.69 -0.18 23.27
CA ALA A 103 2.63 0.56 22.03
C ALA A 103 2.26 2.04 22.27
N VAL A 104 2.77 2.93 21.42
CA VAL A 104 2.37 4.33 21.32
C VAL A 104 1.43 4.47 20.12
N ILE A 105 0.24 5.03 20.32
CA ILE A 105 -0.74 5.21 19.25
C ILE A 105 -0.72 6.65 18.77
N ILE A 106 -0.50 6.88 17.48
CA ILE A 106 -0.73 8.17 16.85
C ILE A 106 -2.20 8.27 16.51
N SER A 107 -2.85 9.34 16.94
CA SER A 107 -4.25 9.62 16.64
C SER A 107 -4.37 10.91 15.85
N ALA A 108 -4.86 10.78 14.63
CA ALA A 108 -5.05 11.92 13.74
C ALA A 108 -6.54 12.04 13.36
N ASP A 109 -7.02 13.28 13.26
CA ASP A 109 -8.33 13.55 12.68
C ASP A 109 -8.28 13.35 11.16
N LYS A 110 -9.42 12.99 10.56
CA LYS A 110 -9.57 12.78 9.10
C LYS A 110 -9.16 13.98 8.24
N GLY A 111 -9.12 15.19 8.81
CA GLY A 111 -8.74 16.42 8.10
C GLY A 111 -7.28 16.83 8.27
N VAL A 112 -6.45 16.03 8.95
CA VAL A 112 -5.02 16.33 9.14
C VAL A 112 -4.26 16.01 7.86
N GLN A 113 -3.30 16.86 7.50
CA GLN A 113 -2.43 16.60 6.36
C GLN A 113 -1.62 15.33 6.62
N TYR A 114 -1.62 14.42 5.65
CA TYR A 114 -0.89 13.15 5.75
C TYR A 114 0.60 13.37 6.09
N GLU A 115 1.20 14.43 5.53
CA GLU A 115 2.58 14.81 5.81
C GLU A 115 2.85 15.01 7.31
N ALA A 116 1.92 15.62 8.06
CA ALA A 116 2.06 15.85 9.50
C ALA A 116 2.07 14.53 10.29
N VAL A 117 1.30 13.54 9.84
CA VAL A 117 1.25 12.21 10.46
C VAL A 117 2.55 11.44 10.22
N VAL A 118 3.06 11.46 8.98
CA VAL A 118 4.36 10.84 8.63
C VAL A 118 5.49 11.49 9.42
N LYS A 119 5.49 12.82 9.50
CA LYS A 119 6.43 13.60 10.30
C LYS A 119 6.44 13.23 11.78
N ALA A 120 5.28 12.92 12.36
CA ALA A 120 5.16 12.45 13.74
C ALA A 120 5.64 10.99 13.88
N MET A 121 5.34 10.13 12.91
CA MET A 121 5.87 8.76 12.86
C MET A 121 7.40 8.73 12.80
N ASP A 122 8.00 9.52 11.91
CA ASP A 122 9.44 9.62 11.77
C ASP A 122 10.11 10.09 13.07
N ALA A 123 9.49 11.05 13.78
CA ALA A 123 10.00 11.53 15.06
C ALA A 123 10.01 10.43 16.13
N LEU A 124 8.95 9.61 16.19
CA LEU A 124 8.86 8.48 17.11
C LEU A 124 9.84 7.36 16.75
N GLN A 125 9.99 7.07 15.46
CA GLN A 125 10.91 6.03 14.97
C GLN A 125 12.38 6.42 15.19
N LYS A 126 12.74 7.69 14.93
CA LYS A 126 14.09 8.22 15.23
C LYS A 126 14.42 8.20 16.72
N ALA A 127 13.42 8.40 17.57
CA ALA A 127 13.59 8.25 19.02
C ALA A 127 13.72 6.79 19.47
N GLY A 128 13.49 5.80 18.60
CA GLY A 128 13.63 4.38 18.92
C GLY A 128 12.38 3.74 19.56
N VAL A 129 11.20 4.34 19.37
CA VAL A 129 9.92 3.76 19.82
C VAL A 129 9.63 2.49 19.01
N GLN A 130 9.65 1.33 19.66
CA GLN A 130 9.60 0.03 18.97
C GLN A 130 8.22 -0.32 18.39
N ARG A 131 7.15 0.21 19.00
CA ARG A 131 5.77 -0.10 18.63
C ARG A 131 4.96 1.17 18.48
N VAL A 132 4.72 1.54 17.23
CA VAL A 132 3.89 2.69 16.85
C VAL A 132 2.66 2.17 16.11
N GLY A 133 1.48 2.53 16.60
CA GLY A 133 0.20 2.25 15.93
C GLY A 133 -0.43 3.53 15.39
N LEU A 134 -1.22 3.43 14.33
CA LEU A 134 -2.00 4.57 13.80
C LEU A 134 -3.49 4.33 14.06
N SER A 135 -4.19 5.34 14.58
CA SER A 135 -5.64 5.35 14.73
C SER A 135 -6.19 6.64 14.11
N VAL A 136 -7.14 6.51 13.19
CA VAL A 136 -7.83 7.66 12.62
C VAL A 136 -9.10 7.88 13.42
N LYS A 137 -9.23 9.05 14.05
CA LYS A 137 -10.47 9.43 14.72
C LYS A 137 -11.50 9.79 13.64
N GLN A 138 -12.45 8.90 13.38
CA GLN A 138 -13.64 9.26 12.62
C GLN A 138 -14.44 10.23 13.48
N GLY A 139 -14.43 11.51 13.08
CA GLY A 139 -15.29 12.52 13.67
C GLY A 139 -16.75 12.09 13.53
N GLY A 140 -17.47 12.08 14.65
CA GLY A 140 -18.92 12.20 14.67
C GLY A 140 -19.33 13.65 14.53
#